data_AF-A0A7W5GGG5-F1
#
_entry.id   AF-A0A7W5GGG5-F1
#
_cell.length_a   1.000
_cell.length_b   1.000
_cell.length_c   1.000
_cell.angle_alpha   90.00
_cell.angle_beta   90.00
_cell.angle_gamma   90.00
#
_symmetry.space_group_name_H-M   'P 1'
#
loop_
_entity.id
_entity.type
_entity.pdbx_description
1 polymer ?
#
loop_
_entity_poly.entity_id
_entity_poly.type
_entity_poly.pdbx_seq_one_letter_code
_entity_poly.pdbx_strand_id
1 'polypeptide(L)'
;MIHTTAALLPWLDPATIIDAAGPWALVIVCLIIFAETGLLIGFLLPGDTLLIMAGILSNPVTHPPHGVFGVNVWITGLLIGLAAFLGGEVGYLIGHKAGPAIFERKESGLFSRKNVERTNAFFVRFGGLTVILARFVPIVRTFAPIAAGVGHMNKWKYTLYNLIGALIWGFGLTVAGYLLSLIPGVGEFVAEYIDVILLTVVVGTVGFVVFHYFRERAAAKRDAAAGQDTVTHAEAEALTLDPKSFEDGDHPAR
;
A
#
# COMPACT_ATOMS: atom_id res chain seq x y z
N MET A 1 -30.23 21.85 -12.88
CA MET A 1 -29.14 22.77 -12.54
C MET A 1 -28.99 22.74 -11.03
N ILE A 2 -28.09 21.91 -10.50
CA ILE A 2 -27.80 21.83 -9.07
C ILE A 2 -26.43 22.50 -8.90
N HIS A 3 -26.42 23.62 -8.20
CA HIS A 3 -25.21 24.37 -7.93
C HIS A 3 -24.39 23.65 -6.86
N THR A 4 -23.22 23.16 -7.25
CA THR A 4 -22.19 22.58 -6.39
C THR A 4 -21.59 23.69 -5.51
N THR A 5 -22.04 23.80 -4.26
CA THR A 5 -21.52 24.77 -3.27
C THR A 5 -20.55 24.14 -2.28
N ALA A 6 -19.67 23.23 -2.73
CA ALA A 6 -18.66 22.59 -1.88
C ALA A 6 -17.23 22.61 -2.46
N ALA A 7 -16.97 23.34 -3.54
CA ALA A 7 -15.61 23.52 -4.04
C ALA A 7 -14.90 24.62 -3.24
N LEU A 8 -14.04 24.25 -2.28
CA LEU A 8 -13.18 25.19 -1.56
C LEU A 8 -12.17 25.91 -2.49
N LEU A 9 -11.90 25.35 -3.68
CA LEU A 9 -11.12 25.97 -4.77
C LEU A 9 -11.63 25.47 -6.14
N PRO A 10 -12.16 26.33 -7.04
CA PRO A 10 -12.75 25.90 -8.33
C PRO A 10 -11.81 25.20 -9.31
N TRP A 11 -10.50 25.37 -9.15
CA TRP A 11 -9.45 24.75 -9.98
C TRP A 11 -8.86 23.47 -9.36
N LEU A 12 -9.31 23.12 -8.15
CA LEU A 12 -8.89 21.96 -7.38
C LEU A 12 -10.08 21.04 -7.10
N ASP A 13 -11.16 21.19 -7.87
CA ASP A 13 -12.33 20.33 -7.80
C ASP A 13 -11.95 18.95 -8.37
N PRO A 14 -11.87 17.91 -7.54
CA PRO A 14 -11.52 16.56 -7.95
C PRO A 14 -12.39 16.05 -9.09
N ALA A 15 -13.68 16.39 -9.15
CA ALA A 15 -14.54 15.99 -10.25
C ALA A 15 -14.06 16.59 -11.59
N THR A 16 -13.66 17.87 -11.60
CA THR A 16 -13.11 18.51 -12.81
C THR A 16 -11.73 17.98 -13.19
N ILE A 17 -10.89 17.63 -12.21
CA ILE A 17 -9.58 17.02 -12.44
C ILE A 17 -9.75 15.61 -13.00
N ILE A 18 -10.70 14.86 -12.46
CA ILE A 18 -11.00 13.48 -12.84
C ILE A 18 -11.63 13.44 -14.24
N ASP A 19 -12.59 14.32 -14.54
CA ASP A 19 -13.20 14.46 -15.87
C ASP A 19 -12.20 14.99 -16.91
N ALA A 20 -11.30 15.90 -16.53
CA ALA A 20 -10.22 16.38 -17.41
C ALA A 20 -9.11 15.35 -17.59
N ALA A 21 -8.86 14.48 -16.61
CA ALA A 21 -7.85 13.43 -16.68
C ALA A 21 -8.33 12.22 -17.50
N GLY A 22 -9.62 11.86 -17.44
CA GLY A 22 -10.16 10.71 -18.18
C GLY A 22 -9.32 9.44 -17.97
N PRO A 23 -8.84 8.75 -19.02
CA PRO A 23 -7.96 7.58 -18.89
C PRO A 23 -6.67 7.82 -18.10
N TRP A 24 -6.18 9.06 -18.01
CA TRP A 24 -4.97 9.40 -17.26
C TRP A 24 -5.16 9.31 -15.75
N ALA A 25 -6.39 9.44 -15.25
CA ALA A 25 -6.68 9.23 -13.83
C ALA A 25 -6.30 7.81 -13.39
N LEU A 26 -6.55 6.81 -14.26
CA LEU A 26 -6.17 5.43 -13.99
C LEU A 26 -4.65 5.25 -13.92
N VAL A 27 -3.92 5.94 -14.80
CA VAL A 27 -2.45 5.92 -14.77
C VAL A 27 -1.92 6.49 -13.46
N ILE A 28 -2.50 7.60 -12.98
CA ILE A 28 -2.13 8.21 -11.70
C ILE A 28 -2.39 7.24 -10.54
N VAL A 29 -3.57 6.60 -10.50
CA VAL A 29 -3.91 5.59 -9.48
C VAL A 29 -2.90 4.44 -9.52
N CYS A 30 -2.59 3.90 -10.70
CA CYS A 30 -1.60 2.85 -10.87
C CYS A 30 -0.21 3.27 -10.37
N LEU A 31 0.23 4.51 -10.67
CA LEU A 31 1.51 5.03 -10.20
C LEU A 31 1.56 5.18 -8.67
N ILE A 32 0.47 5.65 -8.06
CA ILE A 32 0.34 5.74 -6.59
C ILE A 32 0.44 4.36 -5.96
N ILE A 33 -0.32 3.38 -6.45
CA ILE A 33 -0.32 2.00 -5.93
C ILE A 33 1.04 1.32 -6.16
N PHE A 34 1.68 1.56 -7.30
CA PHE A 34 3.03 1.10 -7.58
C PHE A 34 4.04 1.69 -6.57
N ALA A 35 3.99 3.01 -6.34
CA ALA A 35 4.88 3.69 -5.40
C ALA A 35 4.65 3.23 -3.95
N GLU A 36 3.39 3.06 -3.55
CA GLU A 36 3.02 2.59 -2.21
C GLU A 36 3.53 1.18 -1.94
N THR A 37 3.38 0.28 -2.92
CA THR A 37 3.81 -1.12 -2.79
C THR A 37 5.33 -1.30 -2.95
N GLY A 38 6.00 -0.46 -3.73
CA GLY A 38 7.41 -0.64 -4.09
C GLY A 38 8.45 0.23 -3.39
N LEU A 39 8.10 1.43 -2.89
CA LEU A 39 9.11 2.42 -2.46
C LEU A 39 9.27 2.58 -0.95
N LEU A 40 8.80 1.65 -0.11
CA LEU A 40 8.75 1.79 1.37
C LEU A 40 7.97 3.01 1.89
N ILE A 41 7.46 3.86 1.00
CA ILE A 41 6.63 5.03 1.30
C ILE A 41 5.18 4.59 1.58
N GLY A 42 4.89 3.28 1.57
CA GLY A 42 3.53 2.74 1.60
C GLY A 42 2.68 3.05 2.83
N PHE A 43 3.27 3.61 3.89
CA PHE A 43 2.51 4.13 5.04
C PHE A 43 1.93 5.54 4.81
N LEU A 44 2.46 6.29 3.84
CA LEU A 44 2.06 7.68 3.57
C LEU A 44 0.85 7.77 2.64
N LEU A 45 0.53 6.72 1.88
CA LEU A 45 -0.50 6.76 0.84
C LEU A 45 -1.69 5.86 1.20
N PRO A 46 -2.93 6.37 1.15
CA PRO A 46 -4.14 5.63 1.50
C PRO A 46 -4.60 4.73 0.33
N GLY A 47 -3.80 3.72 -0.02
CA GLY A 47 -4.05 2.84 -1.15
C GLY A 47 -5.40 2.16 -1.13
N ASP A 48 -5.78 1.55 0.00
CA ASP A 48 -7.02 0.78 0.12
C ASP A 48 -8.26 1.64 -0.17
N THR A 49 -8.26 2.88 0.33
CA THR A 49 -9.33 3.84 0.04
C THR A 49 -9.33 4.21 -1.44
N LEU A 50 -8.17 4.45 -2.03
CA LEU A 50 -8.05 4.77 -3.45
C LEU A 50 -8.57 3.63 -4.35
N LEU A 51 -8.31 2.37 -3.98
CA LEU A 51 -8.81 1.19 -4.69
C LEU A 51 -10.33 1.08 -4.65
N ILE A 52 -10.92 1.23 -3.46
CA ILE A 52 -12.37 1.19 -3.28
C ILE A 52 -13.03 2.33 -4.05
N MET A 53 -12.46 3.54 -3.97
CA MET A 53 -12.93 4.69 -4.74
C MET A 53 -12.84 4.45 -6.24
N ALA A 54 -11.72 3.93 -6.73
CA ALA A 54 -11.55 3.59 -8.15
C ALA A 54 -12.61 2.58 -8.62
N GLY A 55 -13.00 1.64 -7.77
CA GLY A 55 -14.14 0.75 -8.00
C GLY A 55 -15.46 1.48 -8.16
N ILE A 56 -15.79 2.35 -7.21
CA ILE A 56 -17.04 3.12 -7.20
C ILE A 56 -17.14 4.05 -8.41
N LEU A 57 -16.04 4.74 -8.75
CA LEU A 57 -15.92 5.65 -9.89
C LEU A 57 -15.96 4.95 -11.26
N SER A 58 -15.73 3.62 -11.27
CA SER A 58 -15.86 2.80 -12.48
C SER A 58 -17.31 2.44 -12.80
N ASN A 59 -18.28 2.82 -11.96
CA ASN A 59 -19.69 2.54 -12.19
C ASN A 59 -20.29 3.44 -13.29
N PRO A 60 -20.81 2.88 -14.40
CA PRO A 60 -21.42 3.64 -15.49
C PRO A 60 -22.79 4.24 -15.15
N VAL A 61 -23.36 3.96 -13.97
CA VAL A 61 -24.63 4.53 -13.50
C VAL A 61 -24.43 5.93 -12.90
N THR A 62 -23.28 6.20 -12.28
CA THR A 62 -22.97 7.47 -11.61
C THR A 62 -22.11 8.42 -12.44
N HIS A 63 -21.48 7.93 -13.52
CA HIS A 63 -20.54 8.68 -14.38
C HIS A 63 -20.84 8.45 -15.88
N PRO A 64 -20.20 9.16 -16.83
CA PRO A 64 -20.43 9.00 -18.27
C PRO A 64 -20.34 7.52 -18.71
N PRO A 65 -20.86 7.11 -19.88
CA PRO A 65 -21.13 5.70 -20.25
C PRO A 65 -19.94 4.71 -20.21
N HIS A 66 -18.73 5.16 -19.89
CA HIS A 66 -17.52 4.34 -19.72
C HIS A 66 -16.86 4.47 -18.34
N GLY A 67 -17.56 5.03 -17.35
CA GLY A 67 -17.00 5.39 -16.04
C GLY A 67 -15.95 6.50 -16.15
N VAL A 68 -15.44 6.94 -15.01
CA VAL A 68 -14.40 7.99 -14.94
C VAL A 68 -13.13 7.63 -15.73
N PHE A 69 -12.76 6.35 -15.73
CA PHE A 69 -11.51 5.88 -16.32
C PHE A 69 -11.61 5.53 -17.80
N GLY A 70 -12.80 5.58 -18.39
CA GLY A 70 -13.04 5.21 -19.80
C GLY A 70 -12.90 3.70 -20.09
N VAL A 71 -12.78 2.86 -19.07
CA VAL A 71 -12.61 1.40 -19.17
C VAL A 71 -13.46 0.67 -18.13
N ASN A 72 -13.81 -0.58 -18.41
CA ASN A 72 -14.59 -1.42 -17.51
C ASN A 72 -13.82 -1.69 -16.21
N VAL A 73 -14.52 -1.76 -15.07
CA VAL A 73 -13.97 -2.09 -13.74
C VAL A 73 -13.05 -3.31 -13.75
N TRP A 74 -13.34 -4.33 -14.57
CA TRP A 74 -12.48 -5.50 -14.68
C TRP A 74 -11.08 -5.17 -15.20
N ILE A 75 -10.98 -4.26 -16.17
CA ILE A 75 -9.72 -3.77 -16.74
C ILE A 75 -9.05 -2.84 -15.74
N THR A 76 -9.81 -1.94 -15.10
CA THR A 76 -9.31 -1.05 -14.03
C THR A 76 -8.64 -1.86 -12.92
N GLY A 77 -9.36 -2.84 -12.36
CA GLY A 77 -8.85 -3.70 -11.29
C GLY A 77 -7.65 -4.54 -11.73
N LEU A 78 -7.62 -5.00 -12.98
CA LEU A 78 -6.48 -5.75 -13.51
C LEU A 78 -5.23 -4.87 -13.64
N LEU A 79 -5.36 -3.66 -14.19
CA LEU A 79 -4.25 -2.72 -14.34
C LEU A 79 -3.69 -2.29 -12.99
N ILE A 80 -4.57 -2.00 -12.03
CA ILE A 80 -4.19 -1.74 -10.65
C ILE A 80 -3.46 -2.93 -10.02
N GLY A 81 -3.99 -4.14 -10.18
CA GLY A 81 -3.36 -5.36 -9.68
C GLY A 81 -1.97 -5.58 -10.28
N LEU A 82 -1.80 -5.30 -11.58
CA LEU A 82 -0.51 -5.35 -12.25
C LEU A 82 0.46 -4.27 -11.74
N ALA A 83 -0.02 -3.05 -11.51
CA ALA A 83 0.80 -2.00 -10.91
C ALA A 83 1.27 -2.37 -9.50
N ALA A 84 0.38 -2.94 -8.68
CA ALA A 84 0.68 -3.45 -7.34
C ALA A 84 1.64 -4.65 -7.34
N PHE A 85 1.60 -5.47 -8.39
CA PHE A 85 2.55 -6.57 -8.61
C PHE A 85 3.93 -6.03 -8.95
N LEU A 86 4.02 -5.12 -9.93
CA LEU A 86 5.28 -4.50 -10.36
C LEU A 86 5.95 -3.73 -9.22
N GLY A 87 5.19 -3.00 -8.41
CA GLY A 87 5.73 -2.33 -7.23
C GLY A 87 6.30 -3.34 -6.22
N GLY A 88 5.59 -4.45 -5.97
CA GLY A 88 6.09 -5.54 -5.13
C GLY A 88 7.40 -6.14 -5.64
N GLU A 89 7.53 -6.39 -6.95
CA GLU A 89 8.79 -6.87 -7.55
C GLU A 89 9.93 -5.88 -7.34
N VAL A 90 9.67 -4.57 -7.50
CA VAL A 90 10.67 -3.52 -7.22
C VAL A 90 11.07 -3.53 -5.75
N GLY A 91 10.11 -3.65 -4.82
CA GLY A 91 10.39 -3.76 -3.38
C GLY A 91 11.27 -4.96 -3.03
N TYR A 92 10.99 -6.12 -3.63
CA TYR A 92 11.84 -7.31 -3.48
C TYR A 92 13.25 -7.10 -4.03
N LEU A 93 13.38 -6.53 -5.23
CA LEU A 93 14.68 -6.26 -5.83
C LEU A 93 15.51 -5.25 -5.02
N ILE A 94 14.85 -4.24 -4.45
CA ILE A 94 15.49 -3.28 -3.53
C ILE A 94 16.03 -4.03 -2.31
N GLY A 95 15.22 -4.87 -1.65
CA GLY A 95 15.67 -5.68 -0.51
C GLY A 95 16.81 -6.62 -0.87
N HIS A 96 16.69 -7.31 -2.00
CA HIS A 96 17.69 -8.27 -2.48
C HIS A 96 19.04 -7.62 -2.79
N LYS A 97 19.04 -6.41 -3.36
CA LYS A 97 20.27 -5.69 -3.72
C LYS A 97 20.86 -4.89 -2.55
N ALA A 98 20.02 -4.32 -1.69
CA ALA A 98 20.47 -3.53 -0.55
C ALA A 98 21.00 -4.40 0.60
N GLY A 99 20.51 -5.64 0.72
CA GLY A 99 20.94 -6.59 1.74
C GLY A 99 20.59 -6.14 3.17
N PRO A 100 21.21 -6.76 4.19
CA PRO A 100 20.94 -6.48 5.61
C PRO A 100 21.16 -5.02 6.00
N ALA A 101 22.01 -4.30 5.28
CA ALA A 101 22.32 -2.89 5.50
C ALA A 101 21.11 -1.95 5.37
N ILE A 102 20.01 -2.40 4.75
CA ILE A 102 18.75 -1.63 4.77
C ILE A 102 18.13 -1.57 6.18
N PHE A 103 18.39 -2.59 7.02
CA PHE A 103 17.97 -2.62 8.42
C PHE A 103 18.88 -1.79 9.34
N GLU A 104 20.10 -1.46 8.90
CA GLU A 104 21.07 -0.66 9.66
C GLU A 104 20.79 0.85 9.58
N ARG A 105 20.04 1.30 8.57
CA ARG A 105 19.73 2.72 8.39
C ARG A 105 18.59 3.19 9.31
N LYS A 106 18.97 3.41 10.57
CA LYS A 106 18.40 4.32 11.58
C LYS A 106 16.89 4.23 11.91
N GLU A 107 16.60 4.50 13.18
CA GLU A 107 15.30 4.88 13.73
C GLU A 107 14.76 6.24 13.20
N SER A 108 14.97 6.57 11.93
CA SER A 108 14.35 7.76 11.35
C SER A 108 12.95 7.44 10.83
N GLY A 109 11.96 7.48 11.73
CA GLY A 109 10.58 7.87 11.45
C GLY A 109 9.67 6.90 10.69
N LEU A 110 10.21 6.10 9.76
CA LEU A 110 9.43 5.27 8.84
C LEU A 110 9.82 3.78 8.93
N PHE A 111 11.02 3.49 9.42
CA PHE A 111 11.58 2.16 9.54
C PHE A 111 11.73 1.81 11.03
N SER A 112 10.71 1.16 11.61
CA SER A 112 10.72 0.74 13.01
C SER A 112 11.09 -0.73 13.11
N ARG A 113 12.09 -1.06 13.96
CA ARG A 113 12.49 -2.44 14.29
C ARG A 113 11.28 -3.32 14.63
N LYS A 114 10.34 -2.78 15.38
CA LYS A 114 9.08 -3.45 15.75
C LYS A 114 8.24 -3.87 14.54
N ASN A 115 8.23 -3.06 13.47
CA ASN A 115 7.51 -3.38 12.24
C ASN A 115 8.22 -4.48 11.44
N VAL A 116 9.56 -4.49 11.45
CA VAL A 116 10.37 -5.56 10.84
C VAL A 116 10.17 -6.87 11.60
N GLU A 117 10.28 -6.87 12.93
CA GLU A 117 10.05 -8.05 13.77
C GLU A 117 8.63 -8.60 13.58
N ARG A 118 7.63 -7.73 13.50
CA ARG A 118 6.24 -8.13 13.21
C ARG A 118 6.11 -8.79 11.84
N THR A 119 6.86 -8.31 10.84
CA THR A 119 6.89 -8.89 9.49
C THR A 119 7.60 -10.24 9.49
N ASN A 120 8.71 -10.35 10.20
CA ASN A 120 9.44 -11.61 10.37
C ASN A 120 8.61 -12.67 11.08
N ALA A 121 7.89 -12.29 12.15
CA ALA A 121 6.96 -13.19 12.84
C ALA A 121 5.84 -13.69 11.90
N PHE A 122 5.40 -12.87 10.96
CA PHE A 122 4.46 -13.29 9.92
C PHE A 122 5.09 -14.33 8.99
N PHE A 123 6.32 -14.10 8.52
CA PHE A 123 7.05 -15.07 7.69
C PHE A 123 7.30 -16.40 8.41
N VAL A 124 7.72 -16.37 9.67
CA VAL A 124 7.90 -17.59 10.47
C VAL A 124 6.58 -18.37 10.60
N ARG A 125 5.46 -17.67 10.77
CA ARG A 125 4.15 -18.31 10.97
C ARG A 125 3.52 -18.83 9.69
N PHE A 126 3.59 -18.08 8.59
CA PHE A 126 2.84 -18.36 7.37
C PHE A 126 3.74 -18.71 6.17
N GLY A 127 5.06 -18.67 6.33
CA GLY A 127 6.02 -18.92 5.27
C GLY A 127 5.80 -17.99 4.07
N GLY A 128 5.91 -18.56 2.86
CA GLY A 128 5.65 -17.83 1.62
C GLY A 128 4.23 -17.27 1.47
N LEU A 129 3.22 -17.81 2.15
CA LEU A 129 1.86 -17.24 2.14
C LEU A 129 1.81 -15.84 2.77
N THR A 130 2.81 -15.48 3.57
CA THR A 130 2.98 -14.13 4.09
C THR A 130 2.94 -13.09 2.98
N VAL A 131 3.51 -13.37 1.80
CA VAL A 131 3.52 -12.41 0.69
C VAL A 131 2.10 -12.05 0.23
N ILE A 132 1.16 -13.01 0.32
CA ILE A 132 -0.25 -12.79 0.02
C ILE A 132 -0.96 -12.11 1.19
N LEU A 133 -0.82 -12.67 2.39
CA LEU A 133 -1.55 -12.22 3.59
C LEU A 133 -1.11 -10.83 4.05
N ALA A 134 0.17 -10.49 3.86
CA ALA A 134 0.74 -9.20 4.23
C ALA A 134 -0.03 -8.05 3.61
N ARG A 135 -0.56 -8.20 2.38
CA ARG A 135 -1.27 -7.14 1.64
C ARG A 135 -2.51 -6.62 2.38
N PHE A 136 -3.12 -7.44 3.22
CA PHE A 136 -4.29 -7.06 4.05
C PHE A 136 -3.91 -6.46 5.41
N VAL A 137 -2.63 -6.45 5.75
CA VAL A 137 -2.11 -5.90 7.01
C VAL A 137 -1.22 -4.70 6.66
N PRO A 138 -1.71 -3.46 6.83
CA PRO A 138 -1.02 -2.26 6.32
C PRO A 138 0.44 -2.12 6.74
N ILE A 139 0.78 -2.55 7.95
CA ILE A 139 2.17 -2.52 8.42
C ILE A 139 3.00 -3.63 7.76
N VAL A 140 2.47 -4.84 7.62
CA VAL A 140 3.24 -5.97 7.10
C VAL A 140 3.44 -5.85 5.58
N ARG A 141 2.46 -5.30 4.84
CA ARG A 141 2.56 -5.16 3.36
C ARG A 141 3.75 -4.32 2.89
N THR A 142 4.13 -3.30 3.65
CA THR A 142 5.20 -2.38 3.23
C THR A 142 6.58 -2.99 3.44
N PHE A 143 6.74 -3.82 4.47
CA PHE A 143 8.02 -4.46 4.79
C PHE A 143 8.17 -5.85 4.19
N ALA A 144 7.08 -6.57 3.90
CA ALA A 144 7.13 -7.95 3.44
C ALA A 144 7.92 -8.16 2.13
N PRO A 145 7.74 -7.35 1.06
CA PRO A 145 8.55 -7.46 -0.15
C PRO A 145 10.05 -7.33 0.12
N ILE A 146 10.42 -6.36 0.96
CA ILE A 146 11.81 -6.06 1.27
C ILE A 146 12.41 -7.15 2.14
N ALA A 147 11.70 -7.58 3.18
CA ALA A 147 12.13 -8.67 4.07
C ALA A 147 12.32 -9.98 3.28
N ALA A 148 11.43 -10.29 2.34
CA ALA A 148 11.59 -11.43 1.44
C ALA A 148 12.81 -11.29 0.52
N GLY A 149 13.09 -10.07 0.04
CA GLY A 149 14.28 -9.76 -0.76
C GLY A 149 15.58 -9.93 0.03
N VAL A 150 15.67 -9.33 1.22
CA VAL A 150 16.85 -9.41 2.10
C VAL A 150 17.09 -10.84 2.59
N GLY A 151 16.02 -11.58 2.91
CA GLY A 151 16.10 -13.01 3.26
C GLY A 151 16.39 -13.93 2.06
N HIS A 152 16.60 -13.39 0.86
CA HIS A 152 16.89 -14.14 -0.36
C HIS A 152 15.86 -15.25 -0.65
N MET A 153 14.58 -14.98 -0.39
CA MET A 153 13.49 -15.87 -0.75
C MET A 153 13.56 -16.19 -2.26
N ASN A 154 13.33 -17.45 -2.66
CA ASN A 154 13.37 -17.83 -4.07
C ASN A 154 12.46 -16.91 -4.92
N LYS A 155 13.08 -16.20 -5.87
CA LYS A 155 12.42 -15.20 -6.72
C LYS A 155 11.18 -15.74 -7.41
N TRP A 156 11.20 -16.98 -7.90
CA TRP A 156 10.04 -17.57 -8.59
C TRP A 156 8.85 -17.79 -7.65
N LYS A 157 9.12 -18.28 -6.43
CA LYS A 157 8.08 -18.45 -5.40
C LYS A 157 7.52 -17.08 -4.97
N TYR A 158 8.42 -16.12 -4.74
CA TYR A 158 8.04 -14.76 -4.38
C TYR A 158 7.15 -14.13 -5.46
N THR A 159 7.58 -14.13 -6.72
CA THR A 159 6.85 -13.52 -7.84
C THR A 159 5.47 -14.14 -8.01
N LEU A 160 5.33 -15.46 -7.85
CA LEU A 160 4.03 -16.13 -7.93
C LEU A 160 3.09 -15.69 -6.80
N TYR A 161 3.56 -15.73 -5.54
CA TYR A 161 2.74 -15.30 -4.40
C TYR A 161 2.45 -13.79 -4.43
N ASN A 162 3.40 -12.99 -4.88
CA ASN A 162 3.25 -11.56 -5.09
C ASN A 162 2.17 -11.27 -6.13
N LEU A 163 2.18 -11.95 -7.27
CA LEU A 163 1.18 -11.80 -8.33
C LEU A 163 -0.22 -12.18 -7.82
N ILE A 164 -0.36 -13.35 -7.19
CA ILE A 164 -1.63 -13.81 -6.64
C ILE A 164 -2.16 -12.80 -5.62
N GLY A 165 -1.31 -12.39 -4.67
CA GLY A 165 -1.69 -11.41 -3.66
C GLY A 165 -2.05 -10.05 -4.26
N ALA A 166 -1.29 -9.58 -5.26
CA ALA A 166 -1.52 -8.29 -5.91
C ALA A 166 -2.85 -8.27 -6.66
N LEU A 167 -3.18 -9.35 -7.34
CA LEU A 167 -4.47 -9.50 -8.01
C LEU A 167 -5.59 -9.60 -6.99
N ILE A 168 -5.51 -10.49 -6.00
CA ILE A 168 -6.59 -10.63 -5.00
C ILE A 168 -6.85 -9.29 -4.27
N TRP A 169 -5.80 -8.59 -3.86
CA TRP A 169 -5.92 -7.31 -3.16
C TRP A 169 -6.36 -6.17 -4.11
N GLY A 170 -5.61 -5.93 -5.19
CA GLY A 170 -5.82 -4.80 -6.10
C GLY A 170 -7.12 -4.93 -6.90
N PHE A 171 -7.31 -6.07 -7.57
CA PHE A 171 -8.53 -6.35 -8.30
C PHE A 171 -9.71 -6.55 -7.34
N GLY A 172 -9.52 -7.29 -6.25
CA GLY A 172 -10.60 -7.59 -5.30
C GLY A 172 -11.16 -6.34 -4.62
N LEU A 173 -10.32 -5.43 -4.13
CA LEU A 173 -10.80 -4.18 -3.51
C LEU A 173 -11.45 -3.24 -4.54
N THR A 174 -10.93 -3.19 -5.76
CA THR A 174 -11.54 -2.41 -6.85
C THR A 174 -12.92 -2.96 -7.21
N VAL A 175 -13.05 -4.27 -7.38
CA VAL A 175 -14.35 -4.90 -7.66
C VAL A 175 -15.30 -4.77 -6.46
N ALA A 176 -14.81 -4.89 -5.23
CA ALA A 176 -15.62 -4.68 -4.04
C ALA A 176 -16.18 -3.25 -3.99
N GLY A 177 -15.36 -2.23 -4.29
CA GLY A 177 -15.82 -0.85 -4.42
C GLY A 177 -16.92 -0.68 -5.48
N TYR A 178 -16.74 -1.31 -6.65
CA TYR A 178 -17.77 -1.31 -7.68
C TYR A 178 -19.07 -2.00 -7.20
N LEU A 179 -18.99 -3.14 -6.55
CA LEU A 179 -20.18 -3.81 -6.00
C LEU A 179 -20.88 -2.96 -4.92
N LEU A 180 -20.12 -2.25 -4.08
CA LEU A 180 -20.67 -1.31 -3.11
C LEU A 180 -21.43 -0.16 -3.78
N SER A 181 -20.95 0.32 -4.93
CA SER A 181 -21.64 1.37 -5.69
C SER A 181 -22.98 0.94 -6.29
N LEU A 182 -23.23 -0.37 -6.42
CA LEU A 182 -24.51 -0.91 -6.88
C LEU A 182 -25.59 -0.88 -5.78
N ILE A 183 -25.21 -0.67 -4.52
CA ILE A 183 -26.15 -0.55 -3.40
C ILE A 183 -26.84 0.82 -3.52
N PRO A 184 -28.19 0.88 -3.52
CA PRO A 184 -28.93 2.14 -3.61
C PRO A 184 -28.49 3.15 -2.56
N GLY A 185 -28.20 4.38 -2.98
CA GLY A 185 -27.77 5.49 -2.11
C GLY A 185 -26.28 5.53 -1.78
N VAL A 186 -25.52 4.43 -1.92
CA VAL A 186 -24.07 4.43 -1.63
C VAL A 186 -23.30 5.15 -2.73
N GLY A 187 -23.58 4.84 -4.00
CA GLY A 187 -22.93 5.50 -5.13
C GLY A 187 -23.17 7.01 -5.15
N GLU A 188 -24.40 7.43 -4.84
CA GLU A 188 -24.81 8.85 -4.78
C GLU A 188 -24.09 9.59 -3.63
N PHE A 189 -24.09 9.02 -2.43
CA PHE A 189 -23.38 9.59 -1.29
C PHE A 189 -21.88 9.72 -1.57
N VAL A 190 -21.27 8.69 -2.15
CA VAL A 190 -19.83 8.75 -2.44
C VAL A 190 -19.54 9.77 -3.53
N ALA A 191 -20.37 9.86 -4.58
CA ALA A 191 -20.21 10.89 -5.61
C ALA A 191 -20.38 12.31 -5.06
N GLU A 192 -21.32 12.53 -4.13
CA GLU A 192 -21.57 13.84 -3.51
C GLU A 192 -20.44 14.26 -2.56
N TYR A 193 -19.85 13.32 -1.81
CA TYR A 193 -18.84 13.61 -0.80
C TYR A 193 -17.43 13.17 -1.21
N ILE A 194 -17.19 12.82 -2.48
CA ILE A 194 -15.90 12.28 -2.93
C ILE A 194 -14.75 13.20 -2.57
N ASP A 195 -14.92 14.51 -2.80
CA ASP A 195 -13.91 15.53 -2.52
C ASP A 195 -13.57 15.60 -1.04
N VAL A 196 -14.60 15.57 -0.20
CA VAL A 196 -14.47 15.61 1.26
C VAL A 196 -13.80 14.33 1.75
N ILE A 197 -14.16 13.17 1.21
CA ILE A 197 -13.58 11.89 1.61
C ILE A 197 -12.11 11.82 1.20
N LEU A 198 -11.77 12.13 -0.05
CA LEU A 198 -10.39 12.13 -0.54
C LEU A 198 -9.54 13.14 0.23
N LEU A 199 -10.02 14.37 0.42
CA LEU A 199 -9.31 15.40 1.18
C LEU A 199 -9.12 14.97 2.64
N THR A 200 -10.16 14.44 3.28
CA THR A 200 -10.07 13.99 4.68
C THR A 200 -9.08 12.84 4.84
N VAL A 201 -9.07 11.89 3.91
CA VAL A 201 -8.17 10.74 3.96
C VAL A 201 -6.73 11.18 3.68
N VAL A 202 -6.50 12.07 2.71
CA VAL A 202 -5.17 12.63 2.42
C VAL A 202 -4.66 13.46 3.59
N VAL A 203 -5.45 14.41 4.09
CA VAL A 203 -5.09 15.27 5.23
C VAL A 203 -4.91 14.45 6.50
N GLY A 204 -5.78 13.47 6.73
CA GLY A 204 -5.67 12.55 7.86
C GLY A 204 -4.41 11.71 7.80
N THR A 205 -4.06 11.16 6.63
CA THR A 205 -2.84 10.36 6.44
C THR A 205 -1.59 11.23 6.58
N VAL A 206 -1.52 12.37 5.88
CA VAL A 206 -0.40 13.32 5.98
C VAL A 206 -0.25 13.83 7.41
N GLY A 207 -1.36 14.22 8.05
CA GLY A 207 -1.38 14.68 9.43
C GLY A 207 -0.90 13.62 10.41
N PHE A 208 -1.34 12.37 10.24
CA PHE A 208 -0.89 11.24 11.05
C PHE A 208 0.61 10.96 10.84
N VAL A 209 1.10 10.93 9.59
CA VAL A 209 2.53 10.74 9.33
C VAL A 209 3.37 11.87 9.88
N VAL A 210 2.95 13.13 9.69
CA VAL A 210 3.66 14.29 10.22
C VAL A 210 3.69 14.26 11.75
N PHE A 211 2.57 13.94 12.40
CA PHE A 211 2.50 13.77 13.84
C PHE A 211 3.43 12.65 14.33
N HIS A 212 3.39 11.48 13.69
CA HIS A 212 4.24 10.34 14.05
C HIS A 212 5.72 10.65 13.82
N TYR A 213 6.05 11.31 12.71
CA TYR A 213 7.40 11.77 12.40
C TYR A 213 7.93 12.75 13.45
N PHE A 214 7.14 13.75 13.85
CA PHE A 214 7.55 14.67 14.91
C PHE A 214 7.67 13.97 16.27
N ARG A 215 6.79 13.02 16.58
CA ARG A 215 6.82 12.26 17.83
C ARG A 215 8.03 11.32 17.89
N GLU A 216 8.32 10.62 16.81
CA GLU A 216 9.48 9.74 16.70
C GLU A 216 10.78 10.54 16.67
N ARG A 217 10.80 11.71 16.02
CA ARG A 217 11.96 12.62 16.10
C ARG A 217 12.19 13.18 17.50
N ALA A 218 11.12 13.39 18.27
CA ALA A 218 11.22 13.80 19.67
C ALA A 218 11.70 12.65 20.59
N ALA A 219 11.29 11.41 20.29
CA ALA A 219 11.77 10.20 20.97
C ALA A 219 13.24 9.88 20.63
N ALA A 220 13.60 9.86 19.35
CA ALA A 220 14.98 9.64 18.89
C ALA A 220 15.96 10.70 19.42
N LYS A 221 15.53 11.94 19.66
CA LYS A 221 16.35 12.96 20.35
C LYS A 221 16.60 12.64 21.83
N ARG A 222 15.69 11.94 22.49
CA ARG A 222 15.84 11.45 23.88
C ARG A 222 16.74 10.23 23.94
N ASP A 223 16.60 9.31 22.98
CA ASP A 223 17.36 8.05 22.94
C ASP A 223 18.81 8.30 22.50
N ALA A 224 19.04 9.20 21.54
CA ALA A 224 20.38 9.71 21.20
C ALA A 224 21.08 10.41 22.38
N ALA A 225 20.32 11.07 23.27
CA ALA A 225 20.85 11.67 24.49
C ALA A 225 21.16 10.63 25.59
N ALA A 226 20.58 9.43 25.50
CA ALA A 226 20.80 8.30 26.41
C ALA A 226 21.90 7.33 25.94
N GLY A 227 22.47 7.52 24.74
CA GLY A 227 23.64 6.78 24.25
C GLY A 227 23.37 5.33 23.80
N GLN A 228 22.13 4.98 23.41
CA GLN A 228 21.73 3.62 23.01
C GLN A 228 21.72 3.39 21.47
N ASP A 229 22.25 4.32 20.68
CA ASP A 229 21.80 4.57 19.29
C ASP A 229 22.63 3.95 18.15
N THR A 230 23.33 2.85 18.39
CA THR A 230 24.02 2.12 17.31
C THR A 230 23.58 0.67 17.27
N VAL A 231 22.63 0.38 16.37
CA VAL A 231 22.35 -0.98 15.93
C VAL A 231 23.63 -1.53 15.31
N THR A 232 24.14 -2.61 15.89
CA THR A 232 25.39 -3.22 15.44
C THR A 232 25.12 -4.04 14.17
N HIS A 233 26.08 -4.19 13.26
CA HIS A 233 25.95 -5.07 12.08
C HIS A 233 25.41 -6.47 12.45
N ALA A 234 25.80 -7.00 13.62
CA ALA A 234 25.33 -8.29 14.14
C ALA A 234 23.81 -8.32 14.46
N GLU A 235 23.22 -7.20 14.85
CA GLU A 235 21.78 -7.12 15.16
C GLU A 235 20.93 -6.97 13.89
N ALA A 236 21.45 -6.29 12.86
CA ALA A 236 20.81 -6.23 11.56
C ALA A 236 20.83 -7.60 10.85
N GLU A 237 21.93 -8.35 10.99
CA GLU A 237 22.02 -9.74 10.53
C GLU A 237 21.01 -10.65 11.24
N ALA A 238 20.81 -10.47 12.55
CA ALA A 238 19.79 -11.22 13.31
C ALA A 238 18.34 -10.94 12.88
N LEU A 239 18.06 -9.80 12.24
CA LEU A 239 16.75 -9.48 11.68
C LEU A 239 16.54 -10.06 10.28
N THR A 240 17.57 -10.66 9.67
CA THR A 240 17.40 -11.36 8.40
C THR A 240 16.77 -12.73 8.61
N LEU A 241 15.75 -13.04 7.82
CA LEU A 241 15.08 -14.32 7.88
C LEU A 241 15.94 -15.41 7.24
N ASP A 242 16.06 -16.56 7.92
CA ASP A 242 16.64 -17.77 7.34
C ASP A 242 15.80 -18.20 6.12
N PRO A 243 16.42 -18.51 4.97
CA PRO A 243 15.71 -18.99 3.78
C PRO A 243 14.69 -20.12 4.02
N LYS A 244 14.91 -20.98 5.02
CA LYS A 244 13.98 -22.08 5.39
C LYS A 244 12.65 -21.57 5.94
N SER A 245 12.63 -20.42 6.59
CA SER A 245 11.39 -19.83 7.14
C SER A 245 10.39 -19.43 6.06
N PHE A 246 10.80 -19.33 4.79
CA PHE A 246 9.88 -19.11 3.67
C PHE A 246 9.22 -20.41 3.17
N GLU A 247 9.80 -21.57 3.47
CA GLU A 247 9.34 -22.90 3.03
C GLU A 247 8.48 -23.56 4.09
N ASP A 248 8.93 -23.51 5.33
CA ASP A 248 8.24 -24.05 6.50
C ASP A 248 7.48 -22.90 7.18
N GLY A 249 6.33 -22.50 6.65
CA GLY A 249 5.34 -21.87 7.53
C GLY A 249 5.05 -22.87 8.64
N ASP A 250 5.00 -22.43 9.90
CA ASP A 250 4.79 -23.28 11.08
C ASP A 250 3.56 -24.19 10.91
N HIS A 251 3.76 -25.31 10.23
CA HIS A 251 2.90 -26.45 10.21
C HIS A 251 3.33 -27.20 11.45
N PRO A 252 2.59 -27.09 12.58
CA PRO A 252 2.84 -28.00 13.67
C PRO A 252 2.80 -29.40 13.07
N ALA A 253 3.91 -30.11 13.18
CA ALA A 253 4.02 -31.49 12.76
C ALA A 253 2.78 -32.22 13.29
N ARG A 254 1.90 -32.64 12.38
CA ARG A 254 0.81 -33.55 12.69
C ARG A 254 1.38 -34.94 12.91
#